data_AF-A8YG90-F1
#
_entry.id   AF-A8YG90-F1
#
_cell.length_a   1.000
_cell.length_b   1.000
_cell.length_c   1.000
_cell.angle_alpha   90.00
_cell.angle_beta   90.00
_cell.angle_gamma   90.00
#
_symmetry.space_group_name_H-M   'P 1'
#
loop_
_entity.id
_entity.type
_entity.pdbx_description
1 polymer ?
#
loop_
_entity_poly.entity_id
_entity_poly.type
_entity_poly.pdbx_seq_one_letter_code
_entity_poly.pdbx_strand_id
1 'polypeptide(L)'
;MPAKDFLDLEEKKNLQKALKEEERAEVRERILMFLLLNDGKTQREIADFIGCSLKTVAHWCVHGDPNNLESLEDGRKNGNHKKATEEYINLLLKIVDEDPKEFGYEFGRWTAARLAEHLEKETGIKLSGSQVRRILRRKKYVYIWAKYSLEDKQDKKLRKAFKEKLDEYLKLAKEKPESIQVWFWDGAFKVATQVRHTAPHECGFSLRVIRRRAWTKKGKRKKVNGQRKRGRVNVMGALRYNDKKRVCFMIKKGNS
;
A
#
# COMPACT_ATOMS: atom_id res chain seq x y z
N MET A 1 52.68 -12.26 -2.19
CA MET A 1 51.40 -12.84 -2.62
C MET A 1 51.02 -13.85 -1.56
N PRO A 2 49.75 -13.92 -1.11
CA PRO A 2 49.38 -14.89 -0.08
C PRO A 2 49.72 -16.30 -0.58
N ALA A 3 50.12 -17.15 0.35
CA ALA A 3 50.41 -18.54 0.05
C ALA A 3 49.16 -19.23 -0.51
N LYS A 4 49.37 -20.25 -1.35
CA LYS A 4 48.31 -21.18 -1.73
C LYS A 4 47.68 -21.76 -0.45
N ASP A 5 46.36 -21.93 -0.45
CA ASP A 5 45.61 -22.48 0.70
C ASP A 5 45.70 -21.62 1.98
N PHE A 6 45.58 -20.30 1.85
CA PHE A 6 45.57 -19.38 3.00
C PHE A 6 44.23 -19.31 3.75
N LEU A 7 43.14 -19.82 3.16
CA LEU A 7 41.83 -19.91 3.82
C LEU A 7 41.70 -21.26 4.54
N ASP A 8 41.11 -21.25 5.73
CA ASP A 8 40.75 -22.49 6.41
C ASP A 8 39.62 -23.23 5.68
N LEU A 9 39.49 -24.54 5.91
CA LEU A 9 38.48 -25.39 5.28
C LEU A 9 37.05 -24.89 5.55
N GLU A 10 36.80 -24.36 6.75
CA GLU A 10 35.49 -23.83 7.12
C GLU A 10 35.22 -22.47 6.45
N GLU A 11 36.22 -21.61 6.37
CA GLU A 11 36.15 -20.32 5.67
C GLU A 11 35.87 -20.51 4.18
N LYS A 12 36.55 -21.47 3.55
CA LYS A 12 36.34 -21.83 2.13
C LYS A 12 34.91 -22.32 1.89
N LYS A 13 34.37 -23.17 2.78
CA LYS A 13 32.97 -23.64 2.67
C LYS A 13 31.98 -22.49 2.84
N ASN A 14 32.22 -21.60 3.79
CA ASN A 14 31.36 -20.45 4.05
C ASN A 14 31.33 -19.50 2.85
N LEU A 15 32.48 -19.19 2.25
CA LEU A 15 32.56 -18.40 1.02
C LEU A 15 31.88 -19.08 -0.17
N GLN A 16 32.04 -20.40 -0.34
CA GLN A 16 31.35 -21.15 -1.40
C GLN A 16 29.82 -21.16 -1.23
N LYS A 17 29.34 -21.23 0.02
CA LYS A 17 27.91 -21.13 0.33
C LYS A 17 27.40 -19.71 0.04
N ALA A 18 28.11 -18.70 0.53
CA ALA A 18 27.79 -17.29 0.29
C ALA A 18 27.74 -16.95 -1.21
N LEU A 19 28.66 -17.51 -2.01
CA LEU A 19 28.67 -17.32 -3.47
C LEU A 19 27.39 -17.80 -4.16
N LYS A 20 26.72 -18.82 -3.61
CA LYS A 20 25.47 -19.40 -4.12
C LYS A 20 24.24 -18.64 -3.64
N GLU A 21 24.25 -18.14 -2.40
CA GLU A 21 23.09 -17.51 -1.75
C GLU A 21 23.03 -15.99 -2.00
N GLU A 22 24.16 -15.32 -2.19
CA GLU A 22 24.23 -13.88 -2.37
C GLU A 22 23.66 -13.45 -3.72
N GLU A 23 22.70 -12.51 -3.72
CA GLU A 23 22.07 -12.00 -4.95
C GLU A 23 22.88 -10.86 -5.59
N ARG A 24 23.73 -10.18 -4.80
CA ARG A 24 24.45 -8.98 -5.23
C ARG A 24 25.69 -9.35 -6.03
N ALA A 25 25.69 -9.02 -7.33
CA ALA A 25 26.77 -9.33 -8.26
C ALA A 25 28.16 -8.88 -7.77
N GLU A 26 28.28 -7.65 -7.26
CA GLU A 26 29.56 -7.10 -6.78
C GLU A 26 30.15 -7.89 -5.60
N VAL A 27 29.30 -8.35 -4.67
CA VAL A 27 29.74 -9.12 -3.49
C VAL A 27 30.18 -10.51 -3.94
N ARG A 28 29.45 -11.13 -4.87
CA ARG A 28 29.82 -12.41 -5.48
C ARG A 28 31.17 -12.35 -6.20
N GLU A 29 31.43 -11.28 -6.95
CA GLU A 29 32.72 -11.07 -7.62
C GLU A 29 33.87 -10.99 -6.60
N ARG A 30 33.66 -10.28 -5.48
CA ARG A 30 34.66 -10.16 -4.41
C ARG A 30 34.89 -11.49 -3.70
N ILE A 31 33.84 -12.25 -3.41
CA ILE A 31 33.95 -13.62 -2.88
C ILE A 31 34.78 -14.50 -3.84
N LEU A 32 34.52 -14.39 -5.15
CA LEU A 32 35.25 -15.13 -6.17
C LEU A 32 36.74 -14.73 -6.22
N MET A 33 37.07 -13.45 -6.01
CA MET A 33 38.47 -13.01 -5.89
C MET A 33 39.22 -13.77 -4.79
N PHE A 34 38.61 -13.95 -3.60
CA PHE A 34 39.23 -14.69 -2.49
C PHE A 34 39.37 -16.19 -2.78
N LEU A 35 38.36 -16.81 -3.38
CA LEU A 35 38.43 -18.23 -3.74
C LEU A 35 39.53 -18.49 -4.78
N LEU A 36 39.63 -17.65 -5.82
CA LEU A 36 40.68 -17.77 -6.84
C LEU A 36 42.07 -17.48 -6.28
N LEU A 37 42.18 -16.53 -5.35
CA LEU A 37 43.42 -16.25 -4.64
C LEU A 37 43.84 -17.46 -3.80
N ASN A 38 42.89 -18.13 -3.15
CA ASN A 38 43.17 -19.34 -2.37
C ASN A 38 43.65 -20.50 -3.25
N ASP A 39 43.08 -20.61 -4.45
CA ASP A 39 43.51 -21.59 -5.47
C ASP A 39 44.90 -21.27 -6.06
N GLY A 40 45.52 -20.16 -5.67
CA GLY A 40 46.89 -19.78 -6.01
C GLY A 40 47.02 -18.90 -7.25
N LYS A 41 45.90 -18.34 -7.76
CA LYS A 41 45.94 -17.41 -8.90
C LYS A 41 46.55 -16.08 -8.50
N THR A 42 47.28 -15.48 -9.44
CA THR A 42 47.84 -14.15 -9.25
C THR A 42 46.76 -13.06 -9.33
N GLN A 43 46.95 -11.93 -8.64
CA GLN A 43 46.00 -10.81 -8.71
C GLN A 43 45.75 -10.33 -10.15
N ARG A 44 46.74 -10.46 -11.03
CA ARG A 44 46.62 -10.12 -12.46
C ARG A 44 45.75 -11.12 -13.21
N GLU A 45 45.97 -12.42 -13.02
CA GLU A 45 45.09 -13.44 -13.60
C GLU A 45 43.65 -13.34 -13.09
N ILE A 46 43.46 -13.01 -11.81
CA ILE A 46 42.13 -12.78 -11.23
C ILE A 46 41.46 -11.57 -11.89
N ALA A 47 42.21 -10.48 -12.07
CA ALA A 47 41.71 -9.28 -12.73
C ALA A 47 41.25 -9.58 -14.17
N ASP A 48 42.07 -10.32 -14.92
CA ASP A 48 41.76 -10.74 -16.29
C ASP A 48 40.57 -11.72 -16.34
N PHE A 49 40.47 -12.64 -15.39
CA PHE A 49 39.38 -13.62 -15.31
C PHE A 49 38.02 -12.99 -14.96
N ILE A 50 38.01 -12.04 -14.03
CA ILE A 50 36.79 -11.33 -13.60
C ILE A 50 36.46 -10.17 -14.54
N GLY A 51 37.42 -9.68 -15.32
CA GLY A 51 37.25 -8.52 -16.19
C GLY A 51 37.26 -7.19 -15.43
N CYS A 52 38.04 -7.09 -14.35
CA CYS A 52 38.16 -5.88 -13.53
C CYS A 52 39.61 -5.36 -13.48
N SER A 53 39.82 -4.18 -12.90
CA SER A 53 41.18 -3.62 -12.83
C SER A 53 42.03 -4.31 -11.75
N LEU A 54 43.33 -4.43 -11.99
CA LEU A 54 44.28 -4.94 -10.98
C LEU A 54 44.17 -4.17 -9.64
N LYS A 55 43.94 -2.86 -9.70
CA LYS A 55 43.75 -2.02 -8.51
C LYS A 55 42.51 -2.45 -7.70
N THR A 56 41.44 -2.84 -8.38
CA THR A 56 40.21 -3.31 -7.72
C THR A 56 40.48 -4.62 -6.97
N VAL A 57 41.13 -5.58 -7.63
CA VAL A 57 41.51 -6.86 -6.99
C VAL A 57 42.44 -6.61 -5.81
N ALA A 58 43.50 -5.82 -6.00
CA ALA A 58 44.46 -5.49 -4.95
C ALA A 58 43.79 -4.82 -3.75
N HIS A 59 42.87 -3.87 -3.97
CA HIS A 59 42.12 -3.22 -2.90
C HIS A 59 41.33 -4.23 -2.07
N TRP A 60 40.55 -5.10 -2.71
CA TRP A 60 39.72 -6.07 -1.99
C TRP A 60 40.55 -7.16 -1.33
N CYS A 61 41.65 -7.61 -1.92
CA CYS A 61 42.56 -8.55 -1.26
C CYS A 61 43.23 -7.96 0.00
N VAL A 62 43.37 -6.64 0.10
CA VAL A 62 44.00 -5.96 1.24
C VAL A 62 42.99 -5.54 2.30
N HIS A 63 41.81 -5.06 1.88
CA HIS A 63 40.81 -4.46 2.77
C HIS A 63 39.59 -5.34 3.03
N GLY A 64 39.35 -6.35 2.21
CA GLY A 64 38.25 -7.29 2.42
C GLY A 64 38.65 -8.39 3.41
N ASP A 65 37.73 -8.74 4.29
CA ASP A 65 37.85 -9.84 5.21
C ASP A 65 37.00 -11.03 4.71
N PRO A 66 37.61 -12.19 4.37
CA PRO A 66 36.89 -13.40 3.98
C PRO A 66 35.84 -13.86 5.00
N ASN A 67 36.06 -13.58 6.29
CA ASN A 67 35.18 -14.00 7.38
C ASN A 67 34.00 -13.06 7.62
N ASN A 68 34.06 -11.85 7.08
CA ASN A 68 33.01 -10.86 7.22
C ASN A 68 32.48 -10.44 5.84
N LEU A 69 31.37 -11.05 5.41
CA LEU A 69 30.72 -10.72 4.13
C LEU A 69 30.30 -9.25 4.02
N GLU A 70 29.97 -8.58 5.14
CA GLU A 70 29.64 -7.16 5.14
C GLU A 70 30.86 -6.28 4.80
N SER A 71 32.07 -6.76 5.13
CA SER A 71 33.32 -6.08 4.74
C SER A 71 33.53 -6.05 3.23
N LEU A 72 32.91 -7.00 2.51
CA LEU A 72 32.95 -7.10 1.06
C LEU A 72 31.92 -6.18 0.40
N GLU A 73 31.25 -5.32 1.15
CA GLU A 73 30.40 -4.26 0.60
C GLU A 73 31.18 -2.95 0.46
N ASP A 74 30.88 -2.19 -0.60
CA ASP A 74 31.46 -0.86 -0.72
C ASP A 74 30.77 0.07 0.28
N GLY A 75 31.48 0.44 1.35
CA GLY A 75 30.99 1.36 2.38
C GLY A 75 30.54 2.72 1.83
N ARG A 76 31.00 3.12 0.63
CA ARG A 76 30.52 4.34 -0.05
C ARG A 76 29.05 4.23 -0.46
N LYS A 77 28.50 3.02 -0.62
CA LYS A 77 27.07 2.79 -0.91
C LYS A 77 26.14 3.31 0.18
N ASN A 78 26.63 3.42 1.42
CA ASN A 78 25.84 3.95 2.53
C ASN A 78 25.49 5.44 2.35
N GLY A 79 26.15 6.12 1.41
CA GLY A 79 25.86 7.48 0.98
C GLY A 79 26.22 8.53 2.04
N ASN A 80 26.58 9.72 1.59
CA ASN A 80 26.86 10.83 2.50
C ASN A 80 25.58 11.27 3.22
N HIS A 81 25.62 11.21 4.56
CA HIS A 81 24.69 11.79 5.54
C HIS A 81 23.20 11.72 5.18
N LYS A 82 22.54 10.61 5.52
CA LYS A 82 21.07 10.57 5.59
C LYS A 82 20.63 11.62 6.62
N LYS A 83 20.06 12.73 6.15
CA LYS A 83 19.47 13.75 7.03
C LYS A 83 18.34 13.19 7.92
N ALA A 84 17.67 12.14 7.46
CA ALA A 84 16.71 11.40 8.26
C ALA A 84 17.44 10.34 9.09
N THR A 85 17.63 10.63 10.38
CA THR A 85 18.09 9.67 11.39
C THR A 85 17.05 8.57 11.64
N GLU A 86 17.47 7.45 12.23
CA GLU A 86 16.57 6.36 12.61
C GLU A 86 15.46 6.85 13.56
N GLU A 87 15.82 7.74 14.48
CA GLU A 87 14.91 8.41 15.42
C GLU A 87 13.84 9.23 14.68
N TYR A 88 14.24 10.03 13.70
CA TYR A 88 13.31 10.78 12.85
C TYR A 88 12.32 9.86 12.14
N ILE A 89 12.80 8.72 11.63
CA ILE A 89 11.95 7.75 10.92
C ILE A 89 10.94 7.13 11.90
N ASN A 90 11.38 6.75 13.11
CA ASN A 90 10.49 6.18 14.12
C ASN A 90 9.44 7.19 14.59
N LEU A 91 9.82 8.44 14.79
CA LEU A 91 8.91 9.52 15.15
C LEU A 91 7.88 9.80 14.04
N LEU A 92 8.35 9.89 12.79
CA LEU A 92 7.47 10.02 11.61
C LEU A 92 6.42 8.91 11.56
N LEU A 93 6.80 7.67 11.85
CA LEU A 93 5.87 6.54 11.81
C LEU A 93 4.80 6.61 12.90
N LYS A 94 5.16 7.07 14.10
CA LYS A 94 4.18 7.29 15.19
C LYS A 94 3.16 8.37 14.82
N ILE A 95 3.64 9.53 14.37
CA ILE A 95 2.80 10.70 14.09
C ILE A 95 1.84 10.44 12.92
N VAL A 96 2.24 9.64 11.93
CA VAL A 96 1.39 9.31 10.78
C VAL A 96 0.10 8.60 11.19
N ASP A 97 0.13 7.83 12.28
CA ASP A 97 -1.02 7.07 12.76
C ASP A 97 -1.93 7.88 13.71
N GLU A 98 -1.46 9.03 14.20
CA GLU A 98 -2.20 9.93 15.10
C GLU A 98 -3.00 11.00 14.33
N ASP A 99 -4.09 11.50 14.92
CA ASP A 99 -4.93 12.54 14.29
C ASP A 99 -4.25 13.91 14.46
N PRO A 100 -4.03 14.69 13.38
CA PRO A 100 -3.44 16.01 13.50
C PRO A 100 -4.18 16.96 14.45
N LYS A 101 -5.46 16.71 14.75
CA LYS A 101 -6.21 17.48 15.75
C LYS A 101 -5.63 17.37 17.15
N GLU A 102 -5.04 16.24 17.51
CA GLU A 102 -4.40 16.02 18.82
C GLU A 102 -3.19 16.94 19.01
N PHE A 103 -2.56 17.35 17.90
CA PHE A 103 -1.45 18.30 17.86
C PHE A 103 -1.89 19.76 17.69
N GLY A 104 -3.20 20.05 17.79
CA GLY A 104 -3.75 21.40 17.67
C GLY A 104 -3.90 21.92 16.24
N TYR A 105 -3.85 21.04 15.23
CA TYR A 105 -4.08 21.45 13.84
C TYR A 105 -5.57 21.39 13.44
N GLU A 106 -6.00 22.36 12.64
CA GLU A 106 -7.39 22.43 12.15
C GLU A 106 -7.74 21.41 11.05
N PHE A 107 -6.74 20.71 10.51
CA PHE A 107 -6.95 19.74 9.44
C PHE A 107 -7.08 18.31 9.98
N GLY A 108 -7.97 17.52 9.39
CA GLY A 108 -8.20 16.13 9.86
C GLY A 108 -7.28 15.05 9.26
N ARG A 109 -6.33 15.39 8.37
CA ARG A 109 -5.40 14.39 7.79
C ARG A 109 -4.02 14.96 7.48
N TRP A 110 -3.01 14.12 7.74
CA TRP A 110 -1.63 14.38 7.37
C TRP A 110 -1.40 14.38 5.86
N THR A 111 -0.63 15.36 5.38
CA THR A 111 0.00 15.32 4.06
C THR A 111 1.50 15.23 4.24
N ALA A 112 2.23 14.72 3.24
CA ALA A 112 3.68 14.60 3.35
C ALA A 112 4.40 15.95 3.55
N ALA A 113 3.82 17.06 3.06
CA ALA A 113 4.34 18.40 3.32
C ALA A 113 4.10 18.84 4.78
N ARG A 114 2.89 18.61 5.31
CA ARG A 114 2.54 18.93 6.70
C ARG A 114 3.35 18.11 7.71
N LEU A 115 3.55 16.83 7.42
CA LEU A 115 4.43 15.98 8.23
C LEU A 115 5.87 16.50 8.25
N ALA A 116 6.37 17.00 7.11
CA ALA A 116 7.70 17.59 7.05
C ALA A 116 7.78 18.87 7.90
N GLU A 117 6.79 19.76 7.83
CA GLU A 117 6.75 20.98 8.65
C GLU A 117 6.63 20.68 10.14
N HIS A 118 5.81 19.70 10.52
CA HIS A 118 5.63 19.31 11.91
C HIS A 118 6.92 18.67 12.47
N LEU A 119 7.54 17.75 11.71
CA LEU A 119 8.80 17.14 12.10
C LEU A 119 9.99 18.12 12.11
N GLU A 120 9.98 19.15 11.26
CA GLU A 120 10.97 20.24 11.32
C GLU A 120 10.85 20.99 12.65
N LYS A 121 9.64 21.18 13.19
CA LYS A 121 9.43 21.82 14.51
C LYS A 121 9.90 20.95 15.67
N GLU A 122 9.67 19.64 15.61
CA GLU A 122 10.04 18.73 16.72
C GLU A 122 11.51 18.35 16.73
N THR A 123 12.08 18.09 15.54
CA THR A 123 13.45 17.53 15.42
C THR A 123 14.48 18.56 14.96
N GLY A 124 14.05 19.73 14.47
CA GLY A 124 14.93 20.71 13.82
C GLY A 124 15.46 20.28 12.44
N ILE A 125 15.11 19.06 11.97
CA ILE A 125 15.61 18.51 10.71
C ILE A 125 14.66 18.90 9.58
N LYS A 126 15.16 19.73 8.67
CA LYS A 126 14.41 20.13 7.47
C LYS A 126 14.50 19.09 6.36
N LEU A 127 13.37 18.45 6.05
CA LEU A 127 13.18 17.58 4.89
C LEU A 127 12.12 18.12 3.94
N SER A 128 12.23 17.78 2.66
CA SER A 128 11.15 18.06 1.71
C SER A 128 10.02 17.04 1.87
N GLY A 129 8.76 17.45 1.62
CA GLY A 129 7.62 16.52 1.65
C GLY A 129 7.76 15.37 0.64
N SER A 130 8.50 15.55 -0.46
CA SER A 130 8.84 14.48 -1.40
C SER A 130 9.74 13.41 -0.73
N GLN A 131 10.71 13.84 0.08
CA GLN A 131 11.59 12.92 0.80
C GLN A 131 10.84 12.16 1.90
N VAL A 132 9.99 12.84 2.67
CA VAL A 132 9.09 12.18 3.64
C VAL A 132 8.24 11.12 2.95
N ARG A 133 7.67 11.44 1.79
CA ARG A 133 6.91 10.47 0.98
C ARG A 133 7.75 9.27 0.52
N ARG A 134 9.03 9.47 0.20
CA ARG A 134 9.95 8.39 -0.19
C ARG A 134 10.27 7.49 1.02
N ILE A 135 10.47 8.07 2.20
CA ILE A 135 10.68 7.33 3.46
C ILE A 135 9.44 6.46 3.76
N LEU A 136 8.24 7.06 3.72
CA LEU A 136 6.98 6.33 3.93
C LEU A 136 6.80 5.19 2.93
N ARG A 137 7.12 5.42 1.65
CA ARG A 137 7.06 4.37 0.61
C ARG A 137 8.03 3.22 0.90
N ARG A 138 9.25 3.50 1.37
CA ARG A 138 10.22 2.47 1.78
C ARG A 138 9.70 1.63 2.95
N LYS A 139 8.96 2.25 3.86
CA LYS A 139 8.25 1.57 4.97
C LYS A 139 6.89 0.97 4.56
N LYS A 140 6.60 0.88 3.25
CA LYS A 140 5.39 0.27 2.65
C LYS A 140 4.06 1.00 2.92
N TYR A 141 4.10 2.27 3.32
CA TYR A 141 2.88 3.08 3.42
C TYR A 141 2.35 3.50 2.04
N VAL A 142 1.02 3.52 1.89
CA VAL A 142 0.32 3.89 0.66
C VAL A 142 -0.65 5.03 0.93
N TYR A 143 -0.69 5.99 0.01
CA TYR A 143 -1.65 7.08 0.08
C TYR A 143 -3.05 6.59 -0.33
N ILE A 144 -4.03 6.78 0.55
CA ILE A 144 -5.43 6.44 0.31
C ILE A 144 -6.27 7.72 0.31
N TRP A 145 -7.21 7.80 -0.62
CA TRP A 145 -8.18 8.89 -0.67
C TRP A 145 -9.19 8.76 0.47
N ALA A 146 -9.61 9.88 1.06
CA ALA A 146 -10.73 9.87 1.98
C ALA A 146 -11.97 9.31 1.29
N LYS A 147 -12.63 8.34 1.92
CA LYS A 147 -13.93 7.87 1.47
C LYS A 147 -14.98 8.84 1.99
N TYR A 148 -15.90 9.26 1.13
CA TYR A 148 -17.07 10.01 1.57
C TYR A 148 -17.89 9.08 2.47
N SER A 149 -18.05 9.48 3.73
CA SER A 149 -18.88 8.80 4.71
C SER A 149 -20.06 9.69 5.06
N LEU A 150 -21.21 9.07 5.33
CA LEU A 150 -22.40 9.75 5.87
C LEU A 150 -22.56 9.50 7.37
N GLU A 151 -21.57 8.89 8.02
CA GLU A 151 -21.61 8.53 9.45
C GLU A 151 -21.84 9.76 10.35
N ASP A 152 -21.26 10.90 10.02
CA ASP A 152 -21.43 12.15 10.79
C ASP A 152 -22.88 12.65 10.80
N LYS A 153 -23.67 12.29 9.78
CA LYS A 153 -25.09 12.65 9.67
C LYS A 153 -26.02 11.62 10.32
N GLN A 154 -25.49 10.52 10.85
CA GLN A 154 -26.29 9.45 11.46
C GLN A 154 -26.54 9.72 12.95
N ASP A 155 -27.81 9.62 13.36
CA ASP A 155 -28.13 9.51 14.78
C ASP A 155 -27.76 8.10 15.29
N LYS A 156 -26.78 8.06 16.20
CA LYS A 156 -26.24 6.82 16.77
C LYS A 156 -27.31 6.02 17.54
N LYS A 157 -28.25 6.69 18.22
CA LYS A 157 -29.29 6.02 19.02
C LYS A 157 -30.28 5.30 18.12
N LEU A 158 -30.80 5.99 17.11
CA LEU A 158 -31.71 5.42 16.12
C LEU A 158 -31.06 4.29 15.33
N ARG A 159 -29.77 4.43 14.98
CA ARG A 159 -29.02 3.39 14.27
C ARG A 159 -28.85 2.12 15.09
N LYS A 160 -28.60 2.24 16.40
CA LYS A 160 -28.48 1.08 17.30
C LYS A 160 -29.81 0.35 17.43
N ALA A 161 -30.90 1.06 17.72
CA ALA A 161 -32.23 0.49 17.82
C ALA A 161 -32.67 -0.18 16.50
N PHE A 162 -32.32 0.41 15.35
CA PHE A 162 -32.59 -0.20 14.05
C PHE A 162 -31.83 -1.51 13.83
N LYS A 163 -30.54 -1.58 14.24
CA LYS A 163 -29.74 -2.80 14.12
C LYS A 163 -30.30 -3.93 14.98
N GLU A 164 -30.67 -3.66 16.22
CA GLU A 164 -31.26 -4.65 17.14
C GLU A 164 -32.56 -5.23 16.56
N LYS A 165 -33.45 -4.36 16.07
CA LYS A 165 -34.69 -4.80 15.39
C LYS A 165 -34.39 -5.62 14.14
N LEU A 166 -33.43 -5.19 13.33
CA LEU A 166 -33.05 -5.90 12.10
C LEU A 166 -32.54 -7.31 12.42
N ASP A 167 -31.68 -7.46 13.42
CA ASP A 167 -31.13 -8.76 13.81
C ASP A 167 -32.23 -9.71 14.30
N GLU A 168 -33.19 -9.20 15.06
CA GLU A 168 -34.37 -9.97 15.48
C GLU A 168 -35.20 -10.45 14.28
N TYR A 169 -35.51 -9.56 13.33
CA TYR A 169 -36.24 -9.94 12.11
C TYR A 169 -35.49 -10.95 11.26
N LEU A 170 -34.15 -10.85 11.18
CA LEU A 170 -33.32 -11.80 10.44
C LEU A 170 -33.27 -13.17 11.12
N LYS A 171 -33.33 -13.24 12.46
CA LYS A 171 -33.47 -14.50 13.20
C LYS A 171 -34.82 -15.15 12.91
N LEU A 172 -35.91 -14.40 13.08
CA LEU A 172 -37.27 -14.88 12.83
C LEU A 172 -37.48 -15.36 11.38
N ALA A 173 -36.90 -14.64 10.40
CA ALA A 173 -36.97 -15.01 8.99
C ALA A 173 -36.23 -16.31 8.65
N LYS A 174 -35.22 -16.70 9.45
CA LYS A 174 -34.54 -18.00 9.31
C LYS A 174 -35.34 -19.14 9.93
N GLU A 175 -35.96 -18.91 11.09
CA GLU A 175 -36.73 -19.92 11.81
C GLU A 175 -38.05 -20.24 11.11
N LYS A 176 -38.76 -19.22 10.59
CA LYS A 176 -40.08 -19.38 9.97
C LYS A 176 -40.20 -18.62 8.65
N PRO A 177 -39.55 -19.12 7.58
CA PRO A 177 -39.47 -18.42 6.28
C PRO A 177 -40.84 -18.24 5.60
N GLU A 178 -41.82 -19.09 5.91
CA GLU A 178 -43.19 -18.98 5.38
C GLU A 178 -44.00 -17.87 6.05
N SER A 179 -43.70 -17.56 7.31
CA SER A 179 -44.42 -16.56 8.10
C SER A 179 -43.87 -15.13 7.94
N ILE A 180 -42.55 -14.99 7.78
CA ILE A 180 -41.88 -13.69 7.72
C ILE A 180 -40.88 -13.69 6.56
N GLN A 181 -41.06 -12.73 5.66
CA GLN A 181 -40.12 -12.48 4.57
C GLN A 181 -39.48 -11.10 4.71
N VAL A 182 -38.15 -11.09 4.73
CA VAL A 182 -37.35 -9.87 4.81
C VAL A 182 -36.89 -9.47 3.41
N TRP A 183 -37.27 -8.25 3.01
CA TRP A 183 -36.89 -7.65 1.74
C TRP A 183 -36.07 -6.39 1.96
N PHE A 184 -34.88 -6.36 1.35
CA PHE A 184 -34.04 -5.18 1.30
C PHE A 184 -34.36 -4.40 0.02
N TRP A 185 -34.96 -3.23 0.19
CA TRP A 185 -35.20 -2.29 -0.90
C TRP A 185 -34.09 -1.25 -0.92
N ASP A 186 -33.70 -0.80 -2.11
CA ASP A 186 -32.70 0.26 -2.20
C ASP A 186 -33.26 1.55 -1.55
N GLY A 187 -32.54 2.05 -0.54
CA GLY A 187 -32.91 3.23 0.25
C GLY A 187 -33.95 3.06 1.39
N ALA A 188 -34.56 1.90 1.63
CA ALA A 188 -35.36 1.65 2.85
C ALA A 188 -35.54 0.15 3.18
N PHE A 189 -35.54 -0.21 4.46
CA PHE A 189 -35.83 -1.57 4.93
C PHE A 189 -37.33 -1.75 5.20
N LYS A 190 -37.94 -2.84 4.70
CA LYS A 190 -39.36 -3.17 4.96
C LYS A 190 -39.50 -4.64 5.39
N VAL A 191 -40.14 -4.86 6.54
CA VAL A 191 -40.59 -6.18 7.00
C VAL A 191 -42.03 -6.35 6.58
N ALA A 192 -42.32 -7.38 5.79
CA ALA A 192 -43.68 -7.63 5.31
C ALA A 192 -44.46 -8.43 6.36
N THR A 193 -45.01 -7.76 7.38
CA THR A 193 -46.02 -8.35 8.28
C THR A 193 -47.28 -7.50 8.46
N GLN A 194 -47.28 -6.20 8.12
CA GLN A 194 -48.49 -5.41 7.86
C GLN A 194 -48.09 -4.10 7.19
N VAL A 195 -48.79 -3.75 6.11
CA VAL A 195 -48.38 -2.72 5.15
C VAL A 195 -48.56 -1.31 5.76
N ARG A 196 -47.49 -0.72 6.31
CA ARG A 196 -47.38 0.75 6.44
C ARG A 196 -46.55 1.29 5.28
N HIS A 197 -47.20 2.07 4.42
CA HIS A 197 -46.61 2.70 3.24
C HIS A 197 -45.75 3.91 3.63
N THR A 198 -44.48 3.70 3.99
CA THR A 198 -43.46 4.73 3.79
C THR A 198 -42.87 4.56 2.38
N ALA A 199 -42.82 5.63 1.60
CA ALA A 199 -42.41 5.59 0.20
C ALA A 199 -40.97 5.02 0.07
N PRO A 200 -40.74 3.96 -0.72
CA PRO A 200 -39.39 3.47 -0.97
C PRO A 200 -38.62 4.51 -1.81
N HIS A 201 -37.34 4.73 -1.48
CA HIS A 201 -36.51 5.65 -2.25
C HIS A 201 -36.14 5.06 -3.61
N GLU A 202 -36.08 5.90 -4.64
CA GLU A 202 -35.83 5.48 -6.01
C GLU A 202 -34.34 5.56 -6.37
N CYS A 203 -33.82 4.53 -7.04
CA CYS A 203 -32.47 4.59 -7.61
C CYS A 203 -32.52 5.18 -9.00
N GLY A 204 -31.93 6.37 -9.13
CA GLY A 204 -31.79 7.05 -10.41
C GLY A 204 -30.53 6.64 -11.16
N PHE A 205 -30.69 5.96 -12.29
CA PHE A 205 -29.60 5.80 -13.25
C PHE A 205 -29.52 7.04 -14.13
N SER A 206 -28.45 7.81 -13.96
CA SER A 206 -28.16 8.91 -14.87
C SER A 206 -27.66 8.36 -16.20
N LEU A 207 -28.29 8.76 -17.32
CA LEU A 207 -27.78 8.49 -18.66
C LEU A 207 -26.58 9.39 -19.02
N ARG A 208 -26.03 10.13 -18.04
CA ARG A 208 -24.83 10.94 -18.20
C ARG A 208 -23.63 10.03 -18.42
N VAL A 209 -22.82 10.38 -19.40
CA VAL A 209 -21.52 9.73 -19.64
C VAL A 209 -20.61 9.94 -18.42
N ILE A 210 -20.25 8.84 -17.75
CA ILE A 210 -19.24 8.84 -16.70
C ILE A 210 -17.88 9.07 -17.37
N ARG A 211 -17.07 9.99 -16.83
CA ARG A 211 -15.69 10.18 -17.30
C ARG A 211 -14.91 8.88 -17.07
N ARG A 212 -14.61 8.15 -18.15
CA ARG A 212 -13.76 6.97 -18.10
C ARG A 212 -12.29 7.41 -18.03
N ARG A 213 -11.50 6.74 -17.19
CA ARG A 213 -10.04 6.83 -17.27
C ARG A 213 -9.62 6.15 -18.58
N ALA A 214 -8.75 6.79 -19.35
CA ALA A 214 -8.23 6.24 -20.61
C ALA A 214 -6.71 6.14 -20.53
N TRP A 215 -6.16 5.10 -21.14
CA TRP A 215 -4.71 4.94 -21.30
C TRP A 215 -4.22 5.88 -22.40
N THR A 216 -3.28 6.75 -22.06
CA THR A 216 -2.63 7.67 -23.01
C THR A 216 -1.15 7.78 -22.69
N LYS A 217 -0.34 8.20 -23.67
CA LYS A 217 1.07 8.56 -23.42
C LYS A 217 1.13 9.63 -22.32
N LYS A 218 2.06 9.49 -21.38
CA LYS A 218 2.28 10.45 -20.29
C LYS A 218 2.39 11.87 -20.84
N GLY A 219 1.70 12.82 -20.22
CA GLY A 219 1.63 14.22 -20.68
C GLY A 219 0.63 14.50 -21.81
N LYS A 220 0.09 13.48 -22.49
CA LYS A 220 -0.93 13.66 -23.53
C LYS A 220 -2.34 13.43 -22.96
N ARG A 221 -3.28 14.32 -23.30
CA ARG A 221 -4.71 14.19 -22.96
C ARG A 221 -5.49 13.79 -24.20
N LYS A 222 -6.20 12.66 -24.15
CA LYS A 222 -7.17 12.28 -25.18
C LYS A 222 -8.52 12.93 -24.85
N LYS A 223 -8.97 13.87 -25.67
CA LYS A 223 -10.33 14.40 -25.58
C LYS A 223 -11.28 13.36 -26.16
N VAL A 224 -12.18 12.84 -25.34
CA VAL A 224 -13.26 11.94 -25.78
C VAL A 224 -14.56 12.71 -25.57
N ASN A 225 -15.24 13.04 -26.66
CA ASN A 225 -16.55 13.67 -26.59
C ASN A 225 -17.57 12.64 -26.11
N GLY A 226 -18.17 12.89 -24.95
CA GLY A 226 -19.30 12.11 -24.46
C GLY A 226 -20.60 12.69 -25.01
N GLN A 227 -21.40 11.89 -25.71
CA GLN A 227 -22.76 12.27 -26.06
C GLN A 227 -23.57 12.43 -24.78
N ARG A 228 -23.84 13.67 -24.39
CA ARG A 228 -24.51 14.00 -23.14
C ARG A 228 -26.02 13.83 -23.33
N LYS A 229 -26.53 12.60 -23.21
CA LYS A 229 -27.98 12.38 -23.15
C LYS A 229 -28.51 12.90 -21.82
N ARG A 230 -29.49 13.80 -21.86
CA ARG A 230 -30.26 14.22 -20.68
C ARG A 230 -31.38 13.20 -20.51
N GLY A 231 -31.30 12.42 -19.46
CA GLY A 231 -32.32 11.44 -19.10
C GLY A 231 -31.92 10.70 -17.83
N ARG A 232 -32.91 10.36 -17.02
CA ARG A 232 -32.77 9.60 -15.80
C ARG A 232 -33.78 8.46 -15.88
N VAL A 233 -33.31 7.24 -15.69
CA VAL A 233 -34.19 6.06 -15.56
C VAL A 233 -34.24 5.72 -14.09
N ASN A 234 -35.44 5.74 -13.50
CA ASN A 234 -35.62 5.35 -12.12
C ASN A 234 -35.95 3.87 -12.06
N VAL A 235 -35.22 3.16 -11.22
CA VAL A 235 -35.41 1.74 -10.96
C VAL A 235 -35.61 1.57 -9.46
N MET A 236 -36.53 0.69 -9.12
CA MET A 236 -36.68 0.23 -7.75
C MET A 236 -36.36 -1.26 -7.70
N GLY A 237 -35.36 -1.60 -6.90
CA GLY A 237 -34.90 -2.97 -6.73
C GLY A 237 -35.17 -3.45 -5.31
N ALA A 238 -35.52 -4.73 -5.20
CA ALA A 238 -35.66 -5.44 -3.94
C ALA A 238 -34.88 -6.76 -3.98
N LEU A 239 -34.22 -7.09 -2.87
CA LEU A 239 -33.55 -8.37 -2.66
C LEU A 239 -34.16 -9.06 -1.45
N ARG A 240 -34.70 -10.27 -1.63
CA ARG A 240 -35.17 -11.10 -0.52
C ARG A 240 -33.98 -11.75 0.18
N TYR A 241 -33.96 -11.71 1.51
CA TYR A 241 -32.83 -12.20 2.30
C TYR A 241 -32.61 -13.72 2.19
N ASN A 242 -33.68 -14.50 2.29
CA ASN A 242 -33.59 -15.96 2.46
C ASN A 242 -33.08 -16.69 1.20
N ASP A 243 -33.61 -16.36 0.03
CA ASP A 243 -33.34 -17.06 -1.23
C ASP A 243 -32.62 -16.18 -2.26
N LYS A 244 -32.28 -14.94 -1.88
CA LYS A 244 -31.66 -13.93 -2.75
C LYS A 244 -32.45 -13.64 -4.02
N LYS A 245 -33.78 -13.87 -4.01
CA LYS A 245 -34.65 -13.49 -5.14
C LYS A 245 -34.62 -11.99 -5.33
N ARG A 246 -34.47 -11.58 -6.60
CA ARG A 246 -34.36 -10.19 -7.01
C ARG A 246 -35.63 -9.80 -7.74
N VAL A 247 -36.17 -8.63 -7.42
CA VAL A 247 -37.28 -8.02 -8.15
C VAL A 247 -36.88 -6.59 -8.50
N CYS A 248 -37.07 -6.21 -9.76
CA CYS A 248 -36.72 -4.89 -10.27
C CYS A 248 -37.91 -4.30 -11.03
N PHE A 249 -38.25 -3.07 -10.72
CA PHE A 249 -39.33 -2.32 -11.37
C PHE A 249 -38.77 -1.07 -12.05
N MET A 250 -39.14 -0.86 -13.30
CA MET A 250 -38.88 0.39 -14.02
C MET A 250 -39.98 1.40 -13.70
N ILE A 251 -39.61 2.56 -13.16
CA ILE A 251 -40.56 3.60 -12.75
C ILE A 251 -40.64 4.65 -13.86
N LYS A 252 -41.85 4.87 -14.40
CA LYS A 252 -42.10 5.81 -15.50
C LYS A 252 -41.98 7.28 -15.07
N LYS A 253 -42.31 7.61 -13.83
CA LYS A 253 -42.22 8.96 -13.26
C LYS A 253 -41.86 8.84 -11.79
N GLY A 254 -40.71 9.39 -11.41
CA GLY A 254 -40.27 9.37 -10.04
C GLY A 254 -40.93 10.44 -9.18
N ASN A 255 -41.11 10.16 -7.90
CA ASN A 255 -41.56 11.14 -6.90
C ASN A 255 -40.40 11.96 -6.31
N SER A 256 -39.25 12.02 -7.01
CA SER A 256 -38.04 12.75 -6.60
C SER A 256 -38.14 14.24 -6.89
#